data_AF-A0A6N7SR98-F1
#
_entry.id   AF-A0A6N7SR98-F1
#
_cell.length_a   1.000
_cell.length_b   1.000
_cell.length_c   1.000
_cell.angle_alpha   90.00
_cell.angle_beta   90.00
_cell.angle_gamma   90.00
#
_symmetry.space_group_name_H-M   'P 1'
#
loop_
_entity.id
_entity.type
_entity.pdbx_description
1 polymer ?
#
loop_
_entity_poly.entity_id
_entity_poly.type
_entity_poly.pdbx_seq_one_letter_code
_entity_poly.pdbx_strand_id
1 'polypeptide(L)'
;MILNKITTVEATTTDGKRMVEGTDYVIILSDRSLCGTYRGITKKSALMFETPVKGENVQFNIMPGSIKKIFEATIEVKQEYMNKPEGATHED
;
A
#
# COMPACT_ATOMS: atom_id res chain seq x y z
N MET A 1 -23.28 31.66 21.03
CA MET A 1 -23.21 30.81 19.82
C MET A 1 -21.81 30.23 19.75
N ILE A 2 -21.67 28.90 19.78
CA ILE A 2 -20.37 28.23 19.66
C ILE A 2 -20.24 27.82 18.18
N LEU A 3 -19.20 28.31 17.52
CA LEU A 3 -18.91 28.00 16.12
C LEU A 3 -17.84 26.91 16.06
N ASN A 4 -18.12 25.78 15.41
CA ASN A 4 -17.17 24.68 15.24
C ASN A 4 -16.62 24.69 13.82
N LYS A 5 -15.28 24.75 13.67
CA LYS A 5 -14.61 24.61 12.37
C LYS A 5 -14.15 23.16 12.19
N ILE A 6 -14.62 22.51 11.13
CA ILE A 6 -14.20 21.17 10.71
C ILE A 6 -13.36 21.32 9.43
N THR A 7 -12.25 20.59 9.34
CA THR A 7 -11.42 20.53 8.13
C THR A 7 -11.20 19.07 7.76
N THR A 8 -11.48 18.73 6.50
CA THR A 8 -11.32 17.37 5.98
C THR A 8 -10.16 17.36 5.00
N VAL A 9 -9.30 16.35 5.11
CA VAL A 9 -8.20 16.10 4.18
C VAL A 9 -8.44 14.74 3.53
N GLU A 10 -8.40 14.70 2.21
CA GLU A 10 -8.61 13.49 1.42
C GLU A 10 -7.41 13.25 0.49
N ALA A 11 -7.16 11.98 0.17
CA ALA A 11 -6.13 11.59 -0.79
C ALA A 11 -6.80 11.14 -2.09
N THR A 12 -6.21 11.51 -3.21
CA THR A 12 -6.64 11.10 -4.55
C THR A 12 -5.51 10.42 -5.30
N THR A 13 -5.85 9.46 -6.15
CA THR A 13 -4.93 8.82 -7.07
C THR A 13 -4.50 9.77 -8.18
N THR A 14 -3.45 9.40 -8.91
CA THR A 14 -2.96 10.20 -10.04
C THR A 14 -3.98 10.33 -11.17
N ASP A 15 -4.90 9.38 -11.31
CA ASP A 15 -6.05 9.44 -12.22
C ASP A 15 -7.29 10.13 -11.61
N GLY A 16 -7.15 10.78 -10.45
CA GLY A 16 -8.17 11.64 -9.85
C GLY A 16 -9.26 10.92 -9.05
N LYS A 17 -9.13 9.59 -8.83
CA LYS A 17 -10.08 8.85 -7.99
C LYS A 17 -9.76 9.08 -6.52
N ARG A 18 -10.80 9.11 -5.68
CA ARG A 18 -10.61 9.17 -4.23
C ARG A 18 -10.01 7.86 -3.74
N MET A 19 -9.02 7.96 -2.86
CA MET A 19 -8.48 6.79 -2.17
C MET A 19 -9.43 6.30 -1.07
N VAL A 20 -9.63 4.99 -1.00
CA VAL A 20 -10.56 4.34 -0.07
C VAL A 20 -9.78 3.40 0.85
N GLU A 21 -10.01 3.51 2.15
CA GLU A 21 -9.39 2.64 3.15
C GLU A 21 -9.76 1.17 2.86
N GLY A 22 -8.78 0.27 2.95
CA GLY A 22 -8.95 -1.15 2.62
C GLY A 22 -8.78 -1.48 1.13
N THR A 23 -8.58 -0.48 0.27
CA THR A 23 -8.30 -0.70 -1.17
C THR A 23 -6.79 -0.78 -1.41
N ASP A 24 -6.39 -1.62 -2.36
CA ASP A 24 -5.00 -1.78 -2.75
C ASP A 24 -4.57 -0.74 -3.79
N TYR A 25 -3.36 -0.25 -3.64
CA TYR A 25 -2.77 0.73 -4.55
C TYR A 25 -1.36 0.32 -4.96
N VAL A 26 -1.02 0.58 -6.22
CA VAL A 26 0.37 0.60 -6.69
C VAL A 26 0.92 2.02 -6.56
N ILE A 27 2.10 2.14 -5.99
CA ILE A 27 2.73 3.40 -5.61
C ILE A 27 4.10 3.47 -6.27
N ILE A 28 4.27 4.41 -7.20
CA ILE A 28 5.52 4.59 -7.95
C ILE A 28 6.30 5.73 -7.28
N LEU A 29 7.48 5.41 -6.77
CA LEU A 29 8.46 6.36 -6.22
C LEU A 29 9.55 6.65 -7.27
N SER A 30 10.60 7.39 -6.90
CA SER A 30 11.70 7.70 -7.84
C SER A 30 12.61 6.51 -8.15
N ASP A 31 12.77 5.60 -7.19
CA ASP A 31 13.75 4.50 -7.21
C ASP A 31 13.10 3.12 -7.29
N ARG A 32 11.83 3.00 -6.92
CA ARG A 32 11.09 1.72 -6.87
C ARG A 32 9.59 1.90 -6.97
N SER A 33 8.91 0.77 -7.15
CA SER A 33 7.46 0.65 -7.02
C SER A 33 7.11 -0.16 -5.79
N LEU A 34 6.04 0.21 -5.10
CA LEU A 34 5.49 -0.46 -3.93
C LEU A 34 4.02 -0.79 -4.18
N CYS A 35 3.48 -1.72 -3.41
CA CYS A 35 2.06 -1.99 -3.39
C CYS A 35 1.62 -2.20 -1.94
N GLY A 36 0.38 -1.83 -1.63
CA GLY A 36 -0.18 -2.07 -0.31
C GLY A 36 -1.61 -1.57 -0.21
N THR A 37 -2.29 -2.06 0.82
CA THR A 37 -3.64 -1.67 1.20
C THR A 37 -3.60 -0.33 1.92
N TYR A 38 -4.37 0.64 1.45
CA TYR A 38 -4.43 1.97 2.06
C TYR A 38 -5.16 1.95 3.40
N ARG A 39 -4.59 2.62 4.41
CA ARG A 39 -5.12 2.71 5.78
C ARG A 39 -5.44 4.14 6.23
N GLY A 40 -5.40 5.10 5.31
CA GLY A 40 -5.72 6.50 5.60
C GLY A 40 -4.49 7.42 5.71
N ILE A 41 -4.73 8.60 6.28
CA ILE A 41 -3.74 9.67 6.42
C ILE A 41 -3.36 9.80 7.89
N THR A 42 -2.07 9.77 8.18
CA THR A 42 -1.56 9.97 9.53
C THR A 42 -1.71 11.43 9.99
N LYS A 43 -1.56 11.69 11.30
CA LYS A 43 -1.56 13.05 11.87
C LYS A 43 -0.51 14.00 11.26
N LYS A 44 0.53 13.45 10.61
CA LYS A 44 1.60 14.21 9.94
C LYS A 44 1.44 14.22 8.41
N SER A 45 0.23 13.96 7.91
CA SER A 45 -0.12 13.98 6.48
C SER A 45 0.58 12.91 5.62
N ALA A 46 1.27 11.94 6.21
CA ALA A 46 1.78 10.78 5.48
C ALA A 46 0.62 9.84 5.12
N LEU A 47 0.67 9.24 3.93
CA LEU A 47 -0.23 8.16 3.53
C LEU A 47 0.24 6.86 4.18
N MET A 48 -0.68 6.13 4.79
CA MET A 48 -0.42 4.90 5.53
C MET A 48 -0.86 3.70 4.71
N PHE A 49 0.02 2.72 4.59
CA PHE A 49 -0.25 1.48 3.86
C PHE A 49 0.16 0.26 4.69
N GLU A 50 -0.43 -0.88 4.34
CA GLU A 50 -0.15 -2.18 4.93
C GLU A 50 0.07 -3.21 3.81
N THR A 51 1.02 -4.12 3.98
CA THR A 51 1.25 -5.22 3.03
C THR A 51 1.57 -6.51 3.79
N PRO A 52 1.04 -7.67 3.34
CA PRO A 52 1.42 -8.96 3.92
C PRO A 52 2.83 -9.35 3.47
N VAL A 53 3.69 -9.69 4.43
CA VAL A 53 5.04 -10.21 4.21
C VAL A 53 5.20 -11.45 5.06
N LYS A 54 5.34 -12.62 4.43
CA LYS A 54 5.51 -13.92 5.10
C LYS A 54 4.43 -14.22 6.18
N GLY A 55 3.20 -13.77 5.95
CA GLY A 55 2.09 -13.97 6.87
C GLY A 55 1.96 -12.90 7.97
N GLU A 56 2.87 -11.93 8.02
CA GLU A 56 2.78 -10.77 8.90
C GLU A 56 2.34 -9.53 8.13
N ASN A 57 1.44 -8.75 8.71
CA ASN A 57 1.03 -7.48 8.12
C ASN A 57 2.03 -6.38 8.52
N VAL A 58 2.81 -5.93 7.55
CA VAL A 58 3.81 -4.88 7.74
C VAL A 58 3.24 -3.54 7.29
N GLN A 59 3.27 -2.56 8.19
CA GLN A 59 2.80 -1.21 7.92
C GLN A 59 3.96 -0.30 7.50
N PHE A 60 3.71 0.57 6.53
CA PHE A 60 4.65 1.61 6.11
C PHE A 60 3.94 2.93 5.78
N ASN A 61 4.67 4.03 5.93
CA ASN A 61 4.16 5.38 5.68
C ASN A 61 4.94 6.02 4.53
N ILE A 62 4.24 6.74 3.65
CA ILE A 62 4.85 7.46 2.54
C ILE A 62 4.39 8.91 2.57
N MET A 63 5.34 9.83 2.50
CA MET A 63 5.03 11.24 2.34
C MET A 63 4.49 11.49 0.92
N PRO A 64 3.37 12.22 0.75
CA PRO A 64 2.81 12.48 -0.57
C PRO A 64 3.81 13.08 -1.57
N GLY A 65 4.71 13.95 -1.10
CA GLY A 65 5.75 14.56 -1.95
C GLY A 65 6.78 13.59 -2.53
N SER A 66 6.88 12.37 -1.99
CA SER A 66 7.78 11.32 -2.50
C SER A 66 7.14 10.47 -3.61
N ILE A 67 5.82 10.56 -3.79
CA ILE A 67 5.07 9.74 -4.75
C ILE A 67 5.12 10.40 -6.12
N LYS A 68 5.57 9.66 -7.13
CA LYS A 68 5.53 10.10 -8.53
C LYS A 68 4.18 9.82 -9.15
N LYS A 69 3.64 8.62 -8.94
CA LYS A 69 2.31 8.21 -9.38
C LYS A 69 1.71 7.20 -8.40
N ILE A 70 0.40 7.16 -8.31
CA ILE A 70 -0.34 6.19 -7.51
C ILE A 70 -1.66 5.87 -8.19
N PHE A 71 -1.99 4.58 -8.28
CA PHE A 71 -3.19 4.07 -8.94
C PHE A 71 -3.80 2.95 -8.11
N GLU A 72 -5.12 2.83 -8.17
CA GLU A 72 -5.82 1.68 -7.63
C GLU A 72 -5.35 0.40 -8.34
N ALA A 73 -5.21 -0.67 -7.59
CA ALA A 73 -4.72 -1.96 -8.08
C ALA A 73 -5.55 -3.10 -7.50
N THR A 74 -5.45 -4.27 -8.13
CA THR A 74 -5.94 -5.54 -7.58
C THR A 74 -4.72 -6.45 -7.40
N ILE A 75 -4.46 -6.89 -6.17
CA ILE A 75 -3.33 -7.76 -5.87
C ILE A 75 -3.77 -9.22 -5.97
N GLU A 76 -3.26 -9.94 -6.98
CA GLU A 76 -3.44 -11.38 -7.10
C GLU A 76 -2.15 -12.12 -6.70
N VAL A 77 -2.14 -12.77 -5.53
CA VAL A 77 -1.02 -13.61 -5.09
C VAL A 77 -1.22 -15.04 -5.57
N LYS A 78 -0.53 -15.43 -6.64
CA LYS A 78 -0.48 -16.83 -7.10
C LYS A 78 0.61 -17.58 -6.34
N GLN A 79 0.25 -18.63 -5.60
CA GLN A 79 1.18 -19.44 -4.82
C GLN A 79 2.12 -20.33 -5.67
N GLU A 80 1.89 -20.45 -6.98
CA GLU A 80 2.39 -21.57 -7.79
C GLU A 80 3.80 -21.40 -8.41
N TYR A 81 4.52 -20.30 -8.20
CA TYR A 81 5.82 -20.06 -8.87
C TYR A 81 7.04 -19.96 -7.94
N MET A 82 6.93 -20.43 -6.70
CA MET A 82 8.14 -20.80 -5.96
C MET A 82 8.47 -22.22 -6.39
N ASN A 83 9.34 -22.37 -7.41
CA ASN A 83 9.94 -23.66 -7.73
C ASN A 83 10.38 -24.31 -6.40
N LYS A 84 9.95 -25.55 -6.14
CA LYS A 84 10.57 -26.34 -5.04
C LYS A 84 12.08 -26.25 -5.25
N PRO A 85 12.87 -25.95 -4.20
CA PRO A 85 14.33 -26.00 -4.35
C PRO A 85 14.71 -27.38 -4.87
N GLU A 86 15.42 -27.42 -6.00
CA GLU A 86 16.02 -28.65 -6.52
C GLU A 86 17.00 -29.16 -5.47
N GLY A 87 16.65 -30.24 -4.77
CA GLY A 87 17.53 -30.83 -3.75
C GLY A 87 16.86 -31.46 -2.53
N ALA A 88 15.53 -31.47 -2.40
CA ALA A 88 14.86 -32.22 -1.33
C ALA A 88 14.73 -33.72 -1.69
N THR A 89 15.84 -34.37 -2.01
CA THR A 89 16.02 -35.82 -1.89
C THR A 89 16.85 -36.05 -0.64
N HIS A 90 16.18 -36.19 0.50
CA HIS A 90 16.74 -36.99 1.57
C HIS A 90 16.11 -38.37 1.43
N GLU A 91 16.88 -39.27 0.82
CA GLU A 91 16.71 -40.71 1.04
C GLU A 91 17.12 -40.99 2.49
N ASP A 92 16.20 -41.55 3.26
CA ASP A 92 16.47 -42.45 4.39
C ASP A 92 15.46 -43.61 4.30
#